data_AF-A0A9E5I4U9-F1
#
_entry.id   AF-A0A9E5I4U9-F1
#
_cell.length_a   1.000
_cell.length_b   1.000
_cell.length_c   1.000
_cell.angle_alpha   90.00
_cell.angle_beta   90.00
_cell.angle_gamma   90.00
#
_symmetry.space_group_name_H-M   'P 1'
#
loop_
_entity.id
_entity.type
_entity.pdbx_description
1 polymer ?
#
loop_
_entity_poly.entity_id
_entity_poly.type
_entity_poly.pdbx_seq_one_letter_code
_entity_poly.pdbx_strand_id
1 'polypeptide(L)'
;AQREGFDDVVFVNEHGQIVETALANIIWFDGKDWSTPSLASGCLPGVTRSLLIENFGVREAEMTPSRLIEVQALAITSSVREIVPVERYESKLFALSKPLNQLKDSFHAWILGNLEP
;
A
#
# COMPACT_ATOMS: atom_id res chain seq x y z
N ALA A 1 14.54 0.82 -11.23
CA ALA A 1 14.15 -0.33 -10.38
C ALA A 1 15.13 -1.49 -10.42
N GLN A 2 14.96 -2.53 -11.26
CA GLN A 2 15.76 -3.77 -11.11
C GLN A 2 17.27 -3.57 -11.23
N ARG A 3 17.73 -2.76 -12.20
CA ARG A 3 19.17 -2.42 -12.33
C ARG A 3 19.73 -1.65 -11.12
N GLU A 4 18.86 -1.02 -10.34
CA GLU A 4 19.18 -0.29 -9.10
C GLU A 4 18.89 -1.12 -7.84
N GLY A 5 18.49 -2.39 -8.00
CA GLY A 5 18.21 -3.31 -6.90
C GLY A 5 16.84 -3.11 -6.23
N PHE A 6 15.84 -2.64 -6.96
CA PHE A 6 14.45 -2.55 -6.48
C PHE A 6 13.51 -3.45 -7.30
N ASP A 7 12.49 -3.99 -6.64
CA ASP A 7 11.51 -4.92 -7.23
C ASP A 7 10.43 -4.21 -8.05
N ASP A 8 10.10 -2.97 -7.68
CA ASP A 8 9.04 -2.17 -8.30
C ASP A 8 9.43 -0.68 -8.32
N VAL A 9 8.59 0.16 -8.91
CA VAL A 9 8.71 1.63 -8.94
C VAL A 9 7.44 2.25 -8.38
N VAL A 10 7.56 3.42 -7.76
CA VAL A 10 6.40 4.23 -7.36
C VAL A 10 6.19 5.34 -8.39
N PHE A 11 4.97 5.45 -8.92
CA PHE A 11 4.58 6.53 -9.82
C PHE A 11 4.13 7.77 -9.05
N VAL A 12 4.48 8.93 -9.60
CA VAL A 12 4.15 10.25 -9.07
C VAL A 12 3.48 11.03 -10.20
N ASN A 13 2.34 11.67 -9.91
CA ASN A 13 1.61 12.46 -10.90
C ASN A 13 2.24 13.87 -11.08
N GLU A 14 1.68 14.66 -11.99
CA GLU A 14 2.11 16.04 -12.28
C GLU A 14 1.98 17.00 -11.09
N HIS A 15 1.19 16.64 -10.08
CA HIS A 15 1.03 17.39 -8.84
C HIS A 15 2.04 16.98 -7.75
N GLY A 16 2.96 16.05 -8.05
CA GLY A 16 3.95 15.57 -7.08
C GLY A 16 3.38 14.59 -6.05
N GLN A 17 2.20 14.02 -6.31
CA GLN A 17 1.53 13.06 -5.43
C GLN A 17 1.79 11.62 -5.86
N ILE A 18 1.91 10.73 -4.89
CA ILE A 18 2.02 9.29 -5.08
C ILE A 18 0.71 8.77 -5.70
N VAL A 19 0.86 7.94 -6.73
CA VAL A 19 -0.26 7.33 -7.46
C VAL A 19 -0.39 5.87 -7.07
N GLU A 20 0.55 5.04 -7.49
CA GLU A 20 0.63 3.60 -7.20
C GLU A 20 2.01 3.07 -7.60
N THR A 21 2.18 1.76 -7.68
CA THR A 21 3.38 1.12 -8.25
C THR A 21 3.12 0.56 -9.65
N ALA A 22 4.15 0.04 -10.33
CA ALA A 22 3.92 -0.52 -11.66
C ALA A 22 3.06 -1.80 -11.65
N LEU A 23 2.99 -2.52 -10.53
CA LEU A 23 2.30 -3.80 -10.44
C LEU A 23 1.20 -3.87 -9.38
N ALA A 24 1.01 -2.81 -8.59
CA ALA A 24 0.15 -2.84 -7.41
C ALA A 24 -0.26 -1.43 -6.93
N ASN A 25 -1.37 -1.33 -6.19
CA ASN A 25 -1.64 -0.14 -5.39
C ASN A 25 -0.71 -0.08 -4.17
N ILE A 26 -0.63 1.08 -3.53
CA ILE A 26 0.21 1.32 -2.34
C ILE A 26 -0.64 1.72 -1.13
N ILE A 27 -0.27 1.23 0.05
CA ILE A 27 -0.86 1.62 1.33
C ILE A 27 0.24 1.94 2.34
N TRP A 28 -0.02 2.87 3.25
CA TRP A 28 0.91 3.24 4.31
C TRP A 28 0.20 3.42 5.66
N PHE A 29 0.98 3.28 6.73
CA PHE A 29 0.55 3.53 8.10
C PHE A 29 1.36 4.67 8.69
N ASP A 30 0.71 5.76 9.07
CA ASP A 30 1.38 6.95 9.65
C ASP A 30 1.68 6.84 11.15
N GLY A 31 1.25 5.74 11.78
CA GLY A 31 1.31 5.55 13.23
C GLY A 31 -0.06 5.52 13.90
N LYS A 32 -1.10 5.93 13.19
CA LYS A 32 -2.47 5.97 13.68
C LYS A 32 -3.45 5.33 12.71
N ASP A 33 -3.41 5.73 11.44
CA ASP A 33 -4.40 5.35 10.44
C ASP A 33 -3.72 4.74 9.20
N TRP A 34 -4.40 3.79 8.56
CA TRP A 34 -3.99 3.26 7.26
C TRP A 34 -4.57 4.12 6.14
N SER A 35 -3.75 4.44 5.15
CA SER A 35 -4.17 5.22 3.99
C SER A 35 -3.64 4.68 2.68
N THR A 36 -4.28 5.06 1.57
CA THR A 36 -3.92 4.76 0.18
C THR A 36 -4.17 5.99 -0.69
N PRO A 37 -3.50 6.16 -1.85
CA PRO A 37 -3.76 7.29 -2.72
C PRO A 37 -5.23 7.34 -3.14
N SER A 38 -5.84 8.52 -3.13
CA SER A 38 -7.20 8.72 -3.64
C SER A 38 -7.27 8.46 -5.15
N LEU A 39 -8.44 8.09 -5.69
CA LEU A 39 -8.60 7.93 -7.14
C LEU A 39 -8.28 9.21 -7.93
N ALA A 40 -8.42 10.39 -7.30
CA ALA A 40 -8.04 11.67 -7.90
C ALA A 40 -6.53 11.78 -8.18
N SER A 41 -5.68 10.97 -7.53
CA SER A 41 -4.25 10.89 -7.85
C SER A 41 -3.96 10.28 -9.22
N GLY A 42 -4.94 9.55 -9.81
CA GLY A 42 -4.78 8.76 -11.03
C GLY A 42 -4.51 7.27 -10.79
N CYS A 43 -4.59 6.79 -9.55
CA CYS A 43 -4.38 5.38 -9.23
C CYS A 43 -5.53 4.50 -9.73
N LEU A 44 -5.22 3.24 -10.04
CA LEU A 44 -6.23 2.29 -10.47
C LEU A 44 -7.12 1.87 -9.28
N PRO A 45 -8.43 1.66 -9.50
CA PRO A 45 -9.36 1.19 -8.48
C PRO A 45 -9.18 -0.32 -8.23
N GLY A 46 -8.03 -0.74 -7.72
CA GLY A 46 -7.69 -2.14 -7.53
C GLY A 46 -8.62 -2.84 -6.53
N VAL A 47 -8.98 -4.10 -6.81
CA VAL A 47 -9.96 -4.87 -6.03
C VAL A 47 -9.53 -5.01 -4.57
N THR A 48 -8.29 -5.45 -4.31
CA THR A 48 -7.75 -5.57 -2.94
C THR A 48 -7.75 -4.23 -2.21
N ARG A 49 -7.40 -3.13 -2.89
CA ARG A 49 -7.47 -1.77 -2.34
C ARG A 49 -8.90 -1.41 -1.93
N SER A 50 -9.88 -1.65 -2.79
CA SER A 50 -11.29 -1.37 -2.50
C SER A 50 -11.79 -2.15 -1.29
N LEU A 51 -11.48 -3.45 -1.22
CA LEU A 51 -11.86 -4.31 -0.08
C LEU A 51 -11.24 -3.83 1.24
N LEU A 52 -9.99 -3.36 1.21
CA LEU A 52 -9.31 -2.80 2.37
C LEU A 52 -9.95 -1.48 2.84
N ILE A 53 -10.40 -0.63 1.91
CA ILE A 53 -11.12 0.60 2.24
C ILE A 53 -12.46 0.27 2.89
N GLU A 54 -13.21 -0.66 2.30
CA GLU A 54 -14.56 -1.01 2.73
C GLU A 54 -14.59 -1.72 4.09
N ASN A 55 -13.65 -2.63 4.34
CA ASN A 55 -13.76 -3.58 5.45
C ASN A 55 -12.67 -3.45 6.51
N PHE A 56 -11.55 -2.78 6.20
CA PHE A 56 -10.36 -2.76 7.07
C PHE A 56 -9.92 -1.36 7.50
N GLY A 57 -10.73 -0.33 7.20
CA GLY A 57 -10.50 1.04 7.68
C GLY A 57 -9.33 1.75 7.00
N VAL A 58 -8.90 1.28 5.82
CA VAL A 58 -7.97 2.04 4.98
C VAL A 58 -8.70 3.25 4.40
N ARG A 59 -8.08 4.44 4.46
CA ARG A 59 -8.70 5.67 3.97
C ARG A 59 -8.00 6.18 2.73
N GLU A 60 -8.75 6.84 1.85
CA GLU A 60 -8.15 7.58 0.75
C GLU A 60 -7.50 8.87 1.29
N ALA A 61 -6.27 9.13 0.89
CA ALA A 61 -5.53 10.33 1.25
C ALA A 61 -4.49 10.69 0.18
N GLU A 62 -4.05 11.94 0.19
CA GLU A 62 -2.93 12.38 -0.65
C GLU A 62 -1.60 12.11 0.05
N MET A 63 -0.58 11.79 -0.72
CA MET A 63 0.76 11.51 -0.22
C MET A 63 1.81 12.00 -1.20
N THR A 64 2.95 12.47 -0.69
CA THR A 64 4.11 12.87 -1.49
C THR A 64 5.29 11.94 -1.20
N PRO A 65 6.25 11.78 -2.13
CA PRO A 65 7.47 11.02 -1.87
C PRO A 65 8.21 11.45 -0.59
N SER A 66 8.27 12.76 -0.34
CA SER A 66 8.93 13.34 0.84
C SER A 66 8.26 12.96 2.16
N ARG A 67 6.94 12.77 2.19
CA ARG A 67 6.21 12.37 3.40
C ARG A 67 6.10 10.85 3.53
N LEU A 68 6.17 10.11 2.43
CA LEU A 68 6.17 8.65 2.45
C LEU A 68 7.36 8.10 3.25
N ILE A 69 8.49 8.81 3.26
CA ILE A 69 9.66 8.45 4.09
C ILE A 69 9.43 8.65 5.59
N GLU A 70 8.31 9.23 6.03
CA GLU A 70 8.02 9.49 7.45
C GLU A 70 7.08 8.41 8.05
N VAL A 71 6.42 7.62 7.22
CA VAL A 71 5.41 6.63 7.66
C VAL A 71 6.03 5.47 8.44
N GLN A 72 5.29 4.85 9.35
CA GLN A 72 5.81 3.75 10.18
C GLN A 72 5.83 2.40 9.44
N ALA A 73 4.94 2.20 8.47
CA ALA A 73 4.92 1.01 7.65
C ALA A 73 4.42 1.30 6.24
N LEU A 74 4.91 0.52 5.28
CA LEU A 74 4.57 0.63 3.87
C LEU A 74 4.28 -0.76 3.31
N ALA A 75 3.26 -0.87 2.46
CA ALA A 75 2.93 -2.10 1.76
C ALA A 75 2.34 -1.81 0.37
N ILE A 76 2.43 -2.80 -0.51
CA ILE A 76 1.75 -2.79 -1.81
C ILE A 76 0.64 -3.83 -1.82
N THR A 77 -0.40 -3.61 -2.62
CA THR A 77 -1.57 -4.48 -2.67
C THR A 77 -1.96 -4.85 -4.09
N SER A 78 -2.23 -6.14 -4.33
CA SER A 78 -2.73 -6.64 -5.61
C SER A 78 -3.63 -7.84 -5.41
N SER A 79 -4.51 -8.13 -6.37
CA SER A 79 -5.37 -9.33 -6.32
C SER A 79 -4.61 -10.65 -6.34
N VAL A 80 -3.34 -10.65 -6.77
CA VAL A 80 -2.51 -11.86 -6.87
C VAL A 80 -1.74 -12.13 -5.58
N ARG A 81 -1.25 -11.07 -4.92
CA ARG A 81 -0.34 -11.18 -3.76
C ARG A 81 -0.91 -10.58 -2.47
N GLU A 82 -2.19 -10.22 -2.47
CA GLU A 82 -2.88 -9.57 -1.35
C GLU A 82 -2.09 -8.36 -0.84
N ILE A 83 -1.66 -8.35 0.43
CA ILE A 83 -0.84 -7.31 1.05
C ILE A 83 0.61 -7.78 1.16
N VAL A 84 1.52 -7.09 0.48
CA VAL A 84 2.97 -7.37 0.50
C VAL A 84 3.69 -6.24 1.22
N PRO A 85 4.38 -6.49 2.35
CA PRO A 85 5.21 -5.49 3.02
C PRO A 85 6.32 -4.95 2.12
N VAL A 86 6.57 -3.64 2.21
CA VAL A 86 7.73 -3.01 1.59
C VAL A 86 8.83 -2.87 2.63
N GLU A 87 9.94 -3.56 2.43
CA GLU A 87 11.11 -3.53 3.33
C GLU A 87 11.97 -2.27 3.12
N ARG A 88 11.99 -1.75 1.89
CA ARG A 88 12.81 -0.58 1.52
C ARG A 88 12.10 0.32 0.51
N TYR A 89 12.08 1.62 0.80
CA TYR A 89 11.72 2.67 -0.16
C TYR A 89 12.88 3.66 -0.25
N GLU A 90 13.47 3.79 -1.43
CA GLU A 90 14.71 4.55 -1.63
C GLU A 90 15.80 4.11 -0.62
N SER A 91 16.28 5.05 0.20
CA SER A 91 17.27 4.79 1.27
C SER A 91 16.64 4.40 2.60
N LYS A 92 15.31 4.49 2.76
CA LYS A 92 14.64 4.15 4.01
C LYS A 92 14.34 2.66 4.09
N LEU A 93 14.79 2.07 5.19
CA LEU A 93 14.39 0.72 5.62
C LEU A 93 13.18 0.81 6.55
N PHE A 94 12.21 -0.07 6.34
CA PHE A 94 11.08 -0.25 7.23
C PHE A 94 11.36 -1.43 8.17
N ALA A 95 11.14 -1.22 9.47
CA ALA A 95 11.22 -2.29 10.46
C ALA A 95 9.98 -3.18 10.39
N LEU A 96 10.05 -4.34 11.04
CA LEU A 96 8.89 -5.20 11.26
C LEU A 96 7.76 -4.39 11.93
N SER A 97 6.60 -4.37 11.28
CA SER A 97 5.44 -3.60 11.73
C SER A 97 4.35 -4.55 12.24
N LYS A 98 4.07 -4.49 13.55
CA LYS A 98 2.97 -5.22 14.16
C LYS A 98 1.61 -4.83 13.55
N PRO A 99 1.28 -3.53 13.35
CA PRO A 99 0.05 -3.14 12.66
C PRO A 99 -0.06 -3.72 11.25
N LEU A 100 1.04 -3.77 10.48
CA LEU A 100 1.03 -4.30 9.13
C LEU A 100 0.78 -5.82 9.12
N ASN A 101 1.45 -6.56 10.00
CA ASN A 101 1.22 -8.00 10.14
C ASN A 101 -0.22 -8.29 10.56
N GLN A 102 -0.77 -7.53 11.51
CA GLN A 102 -2.16 -7.67 11.93
C GLN A 102 -3.14 -7.41 10.79
N LEU A 103 -2.92 -6.36 10.00
CA LEU A 103 -3.76 -6.05 8.83
C LEU A 103 -3.69 -7.18 7.80
N LYS A 104 -2.48 -7.63 7.44
CA LYS A 104 -2.24 -8.72 6.49
C LYS A 104 -2.91 -10.01 6.94
N ASP A 105 -2.70 -10.44 8.18
CA ASP A 105 -3.24 -11.70 8.68
C ASP A 105 -4.78 -11.65 8.78
N SER A 106 -5.34 -10.51 9.20
CA SER A 106 -6.80 -10.31 9.25
C SER A 106 -7.42 -10.30 7.86
N PHE A 107 -6.78 -9.64 6.90
CA PHE A 107 -7.24 -9.59 5.51
C PHE A 107 -7.22 -10.99 4.87
N HIS A 108 -6.12 -11.73 5.03
CA HIS A 108 -6.00 -13.08 4.49
C HIS A 108 -7.06 -14.03 5.08
N ALA A 109 -7.27 -13.99 6.40
CA ALA A 109 -8.31 -14.79 7.05
C ALA A 109 -9.72 -14.43 6.56
N TRP A 110 -9.99 -13.14 6.33
CA TRP A 110 -11.27 -12.68 5.80
C TRP A 110 -11.50 -13.13 4.36
N ILE A 111 -10.48 -13.08 3.50
CA ILE A 111 -10.55 -13.57 2.11
C ILE A 111 -10.95 -15.04 2.08
N LEU A 112 -10.31 -15.88 2.90
CA LEU A 112 -10.65 -17.31 3.00
C LEU A 112 -12.07 -17.58 3.51
N GLY A 113 -12.65 -16.65 4.27
CA GLY A 113 -13.99 -16.79 4.84
C GLY A 113 -15.13 -16.16 4.02
N ASN A 114 -14.83 -15.26 3.09
CA ASN A 114 -15.84 -14.47 2.37
C ASN A 114 -15.79 -14.61 0.84
N LEU A 115 -14.75 -15.22 0.27
CA LEU A 115 -14.79 -15.66 -1.11
C LEU A 115 -15.44 -17.05 -1.17
N GLU A 116 -16.74 -17.11 -1.46
CA GLU A 116 -17.32 -18.36 -1.95
C GLU A 116 -16.71 -18.67 -3.35
N PRO A 117 -16.39 -19.95 -3.63
CA PRO A 117 -15.83 -20.37 -4.91
C PRO A 117 -16.78 -20.17 -6.11
#